data_AF-A0A7X4HJY6-F1
#
_entry.id   AF-A0A7X4HJY6-F1
#
_cell.length_a   1.000
_cell.length_b   1.000
_cell.length_c   1.000
_cell.angle_alpha   90.00
_cell.angle_beta   90.00
_cell.angle_gamma   90.00
#
_symmetry.space_group_name_H-M   'P 1'
#
loop_
_entity.id
_entity.type
_entity.pdbx_description
1 polymer ?
#
loop_
_entity_poly.entity_id
_entity_poly.type
_entity_poly.pdbx_seq_one_letter_code
_entity_poly.pdbx_strand_id
1 'polypeptide(L)' 'ETRDLAAIGTSIISTLSSTQITALSTDQVASLNSAAIGALSTQGIANGLKSNQVVALGSHQFAAMNALQ' A
#
# COMPACT_ATOMS: atom_id res chain seq x y z
N GLU A 1 14.31 3.46 6.32
CA GLU A 1 13.31 3.44 5.23
C GLU A 1 12.11 2.52 5.49
N THR A 2 12.22 1.18 5.60
CA THR A 2 11.03 0.33 5.89
C THR A 2 10.40 0.60 7.26
N ARG A 3 11.22 0.97 8.27
CA ARG A 3 10.74 1.36 9.60
C ARG A 3 9.97 2.68 9.60
N ASP A 4 10.32 3.60 8.71
CA ASP A 4 9.64 4.88 8.56
C ASP A 4 8.24 4.64 7.97
N LEU A 5 8.13 3.71 7.00
CA LEU A 5 6.85 3.29 6.43
C LEU A 5 5.90 2.68 7.48
N ALA A 6 6.44 1.93 8.44
CA ALA A 6 5.67 1.39 9.57
C ALA A 6 5.28 2.48 10.60
N ALA A 7 6.01 3.59 10.64
CA ALA A 7 5.74 4.74 11.52
C ALA A 7 4.82 5.79 10.89
N ILE A 8 4.61 5.75 9.56
CA ILE A 8 3.58 6.54 8.89
C ILE A 8 2.22 6.04 9.39
N GLY A 9 1.58 6.83 10.25
CA GLY A 9 0.24 6.52 10.74
C GLY A 9 -0.76 6.34 9.59
N THR A 10 -1.74 5.47 9.80
CA THR A 10 -2.79 5.16 8.80
C THR A 10 -3.48 6.40 8.25
N SER A 11 -3.61 7.46 9.05
CA SER A 11 -4.14 8.77 8.60
C SER A 11 -3.32 9.38 7.46
N ILE A 12 -1.98 9.31 7.51
CA ILE A 12 -1.14 9.83 6.43
C ILE A 12 -1.25 8.91 5.20
N ILE A 13 -1.31 7.59 5.40
CA ILE A 13 -1.46 6.61 4.32
C ILE A 13 -2.76 6.85 3.55
N SER A 14 -3.84 7.22 4.24
CA SER A 14 -5.13 7.56 3.61
C SER A 14 -5.11 8.83 2.76
N THR A 15 -4.13 9.71 3.00
CA THR A 15 -3.95 10.95 2.24
C THR A 15 -2.97 10.81 1.07
N LEU A 16 -2.36 9.63 0.88
CA LEU A 16 -1.43 9.41 -0.23
C LEU A 16 -2.15 9.47 -1.58
N SER A 17 -1.61 10.27 -2.49
CA SER A 17 -2.02 10.31 -3.88
C SER A 17 -1.54 9.07 -4.65
N SER A 18 -2.21 8.74 -5.75
CA SER A 18 -1.80 7.66 -6.66
C SER A 18 -0.35 7.81 -7.16
N THR A 19 0.14 9.04 -7.34
CA THR A 19 1.53 9.34 -7.73
C THR A 19 2.53 8.98 -6.63
N GLN A 20 2.18 9.24 -5.36
CA GLN A 20 3.03 8.86 -4.22
C GLN A 20 3.04 7.34 -4.02
N ILE A 21 1.90 6.66 -4.24
CA ILE A 21 1.82 5.20 -4.19
C ILE A 21 2.67 4.56 -5.31
N THR A 22 2.64 5.13 -6.52
CA THR A 22 3.48 4.65 -7.65
C THR A 22 4.97 4.91 -7.46
N ALA A 23 5.34 5.82 -6.55
CA ALA A 23 6.73 6.11 -6.21
C ALA A 23 7.34 5.12 -5.20
N LEU A 24 6.51 4.30 -4.53
CA LEU A 24 6.99 3.28 -3.61
C LEU A 24 7.78 2.19 -4.34
N SER A 25 8.88 1.73 -3.74
CA SER A 25 9.60 0.55 -4.24
C SER A 25 8.80 -0.73 -3.97
N THR A 26 9.15 -1.80 -4.68
CA THR A 26 8.56 -3.14 -4.46
C THR A 26 8.80 -3.63 -3.03
N ASP A 27 9.97 -3.33 -2.44
CA ASP A 27 10.30 -3.72 -1.07
C ASP A 27 9.47 -2.94 -0.05
N GLN A 28 9.22 -1.65 -0.31
CA GLN A 28 8.34 -0.83 0.51
C GLN A 28 6.90 -1.36 0.47
N VAL A 29 6.40 -1.70 -0.72
CA VAL A 29 5.07 -2.31 -0.90
C VAL A 29 4.95 -3.65 -0.18
N ALA A 30 5.98 -4.50 -0.26
CA ALA A 30 6.02 -5.78 0.46
C ALA A 30 6.07 -5.61 1.99
N SER A 31 6.61 -4.49 2.47
CA SER A 31 6.69 -4.16 3.91
C SER A 31 5.40 -3.56 4.49
N LEU A 32 4.41 -3.22 3.65
CA LEU A 32 3.11 -2.71 4.12
C LEU A 32 2.35 -3.81 4.86
N ASN A 33 1.88 -3.49 6.07
CA ASN A 33 0.98 -4.35 6.82
C ASN A 33 -0.48 -4.16 6.37
N SER A 34 -1.36 -5.06 6.82
CA SER A 34 -2.79 -5.04 6.46
C SER A 34 -3.52 -3.77 6.88
N ALA A 35 -3.12 -3.12 7.98
CA ALA A 35 -3.71 -1.86 8.44
C ALA A 35 -3.35 -0.68 7.51
N ALA A 36 -2.11 -0.65 7.02
CA ALA A 36 -1.65 0.32 6.03
C ALA A 36 -2.37 0.11 4.69
N ILE A 37 -2.51 -1.14 4.23
CA ILE A 37 -3.28 -1.47 3.02
C ILE A 37 -4.75 -1.05 3.19
N GLY A 38 -5.34 -1.29 4.37
CA GLY A 38 -6.70 -0.85 4.71
C GLY A 38 -6.90 0.67 4.76
N ALA A 39 -5.82 1.40 5.04
CA ALA A 39 -5.84 2.85 5.08
C ALA A 39 -5.70 3.49 3.69
N LEU A 40 -5.18 2.76 2.69
CA LEU A 40 -5.10 3.26 1.32
C LEU A 40 -6.51 3.40 0.72
N SER A 41 -6.73 4.48 -0.03
CA SER A 41 -7.97 4.63 -0.78
C SER A 41 -8.07 3.57 -1.89
N THR A 42 -9.27 3.04 -2.14
CA THR A 42 -9.51 2.10 -3.25
C THR A 42 -9.11 2.68 -4.60
N GLN A 43 -9.34 3.98 -4.83
CA GLN A 43 -8.81 4.71 -6.00
C GLN A 43 -7.27 4.71 -6.04
N GLY A 44 -6.60 4.91 -4.91
CA GLY A 44 -5.15 4.91 -4.80
C GLY A 44 -4.55 3.54 -5.11
N ILE A 45 -5.19 2.46 -4.66
CA ILE A 45 -4.80 1.09 -4.98
C ILE A 45 -5.02 0.79 -6.47
N ALA A 46 -6.20 1.11 -7.01
CA ALA A 46 -6.57 0.80 -8.39
C ALA A 46 -5.72 1.56 -9.43
N ASN A 47 -5.37 2.82 -9.14
CA ASN A 47 -4.68 3.70 -10.09
C ASN A 47 -3.22 4.00 -9.73
N GLY A 48 -2.77 3.61 -8.53
CA GLY A 48 -1.45 3.93 -7.99
C GLY A 48 -0.47 2.76 -7.94
N LEU A 49 -0.90 1.53 -8.25
CA LEU A 49 -0.01 0.36 -8.28
C LEU A 49 0.45 0.05 -9.72
N LYS A 50 1.76 -0.13 -9.87
CA LYS A 50 2.38 -0.66 -11.10
C LYS A 50 2.42 -2.18 -11.06
N SER A 51 2.51 -2.81 -12.23
CA SER A 51 2.54 -4.28 -12.37
C SER A 51 3.61 -4.95 -11.49
N ASN A 52 4.81 -4.36 -11.40
CA ASN A 52 5.88 -4.88 -10.53
C ASN A 52 5.56 -4.75 -9.03
N GLN A 53 4.85 -3.69 -8.61
CA GLN A 53 4.40 -3.52 -7.23
C GLN A 53 3.29 -4.53 -6.90
N VAL A 54 2.39 -4.81 -7.84
CA VAL A 54 1.35 -5.85 -7.69
C VAL A 54 1.99 -7.23 -7.53
N VAL A 55 3.05 -7.54 -8.30
CA VAL A 55 3.81 -8.79 -8.15
C VAL A 55 4.52 -8.87 -6.79
N ALA A 56 4.89 -7.73 -6.20
CA ALA A 56 5.52 -7.67 -4.88
C ALA A 56 4.53 -7.80 -3.71
N LEU A 57 3.22 -7.77 -3.96
CA LEU A 57 2.20 -7.96 -2.91
C LEU A 57 2.18 -9.42 -2.46
N GLY A 58 2.26 -9.63 -1.15
CA GLY A 58 2.07 -10.93 -0.52
C GLY A 58 0.59 -11.27 -0.32
N SER A 59 0.34 -12.52 0.07
CA SER A 59 -1.02 -13.04 0.35
C SER A 59 -1.75 -12.26 1.45
N HIS A 60 -1.02 -11.76 2.45
CA HIS A 60 -1.60 -10.95 3.52
C HIS A 60 -2.12 -9.60 3.01
N GLN A 61 -1.38 -8.94 2.11
CA GLN A 61 -1.83 -7.68 1.51
C GLN A 61 -3.04 -7.90 0.59
N PHE A 62 -3.06 -8.99 -0.19
CA PHE A 62 -4.23 -9.37 -0.98
C PHE A 62 -5.47 -9.67 -0.12
N ALA A 63 -5.30 -10.39 0.99
CA ALA A 63 -6.39 -10.65 1.93
C ALA A 63 -6.92 -9.35 2.56
N ALA A 64 -6.04 -8.41 2.88
CA ALA A 64 -6.42 -7.09 3.37
C ALA A 64 -7.19 -6.28 2.32
N MET A 65 -6.77 -6.31 1.04
CA MET A 65 -7.50 -5.67 -0.05
C MET A 65 -8.89 -6.28 -0.24
N ASN A 66 -9.02 -7.60 -0.19
CA ASN A 66 -10.32 -8.29 -0.29
C ASN A 66 -11.25 -7.96 0.89
N ALA A 67 -10.71 -7.71 2.09
CA ALA A 67 -11.51 -7.33 3.25
C ALA A 67 -12.06 -5.88 3.17
N LEU A 68 -11.60 -5.07 2.23
CA LEU A 68 -12.08 -3.70 1.97
C LEU A 68 -13.18 -3.64 0.90
N GLN A 69 -13.46 -4.77 0.24
CA GLN A 69 -14.39 -4.89 -0.89
C GLN A 69 -15.74 -5.46 -0.44
#